data_AF-A0A849C303-F1
#
_entry.id   AF-A0A849C303-F1
#
_cell.length_a   1.000
_cell.length_b   1.000
_cell.length_c   1.000
_cell.angle_alpha   90.00
_cell.angle_beta   90.00
_cell.angle_gamma   90.00
#
_symmetry.space_group_name_H-M   'P 1'
#
loop_
_entity.id
_entity.type
_entity.pdbx_description
1 polymer ?
#
loop_
_entity_poly.entity_id
_entity_poly.type
_entity_poly.pdbx_seq_one_letter_code
_entity_poly.pdbx_strand_id
1 'polypeptide(L)' 'MSNGDGLMKHEGAENVLRILGQYSRSAKPVRDSIDLDATYTNEFVEQALKTKSP' A
#
# COMPACT_ATOMS: atom_id res chain seq x y z
N MET A 1 9.08 -3.81 5.81
CA MET A 1 7.74 -4.36 5.54
C MET A 1 7.83 -5.89 5.47
N SER A 2 8.10 -6.53 6.60
CA SER A 2 7.87 -7.97 6.76
C SER A 2 6.76 -8.12 7.78
N ASN A 3 5.58 -8.40 7.27
CA ASN A 3 4.38 -8.72 8.00
C ASN A 3 4.32 -10.24 7.91
N GLY A 4 4.23 -10.96 9.03
CA GLY A 4 4.22 -12.44 9.02
C GLY A 4 3.08 -13.05 8.22
N ASP A 5 2.07 -12.23 7.86
CA ASP A 5 0.87 -12.57 7.11
C ASP A 5 0.90 -12.08 5.64
N GLY A 6 1.90 -11.28 5.25
CA GLY A 6 2.00 -10.70 3.91
C GLY A 6 1.03 -9.54 3.62
N LEU A 7 0.22 -9.09 4.59
CA LEU A 7 -0.74 -8.00 4.38
C LEU A 7 -0.06 -6.64 4.38
N MET A 8 -0.35 -5.77 3.43
CA MET A 8 0.05 -4.36 3.47
C MET A 8 -0.81 -3.58 4.47
N LYS A 9 -0.16 -2.83 5.38
CA LYS A 9 -0.87 -1.88 6.26
C LYS A 9 -1.10 -0.57 5.52
N HIS A 10 -2.28 0.03 5.68
CA HIS A 10 -2.61 1.34 5.09
C HIS A 10 -1.57 2.41 5.47
N GLU A 11 -1.19 2.47 6.74
CA GLU A 11 -0.13 3.35 7.28
C GLU A 11 1.20 3.24 6.51
N GLY A 12 1.53 2.04 6.02
CA GLY A 12 2.73 1.81 5.23
C GLY A 12 2.64 2.50 3.86
N ALA A 13 1.48 2.42 3.22
CA ALA A 13 1.21 3.08 1.94
C ALA A 13 1.19 4.61 2.08
N GLU A 14 0.57 5.13 3.15
CA GLU A 14 0.59 6.56 3.48
C GLU A 14 2.04 7.06 3.67
N ASN A 15 2.85 6.32 4.41
CA ASN A 15 4.24 6.69 4.65
C ASN A 15 5.07 6.71 3.35
N VAL A 16 4.86 5.74 2.46
CA VAL A 16 5.50 5.71 1.14
C VAL A 16 5.07 6.92 0.31
N LEU A 17 3.76 7.21 0.23
CA LEU A 17 3.25 8.36 -0.51
C LEU A 17 3.79 9.68 0.04
N ARG A 18 3.90 9.81 1.38
CA ARG A 18 4.52 10.97 2.03
C ARG A 18 5.98 11.16 1.60
N ILE A 19 6.78 10.10 1.63
CA ILE A 19 8.21 10.15 1.22
C ILE A 19 8.34 10.45 -0.27
N LEU A 20 7.54 9.79 -1.12
CA LEU A 20 7.53 10.05 -2.56
C LEU A 20 7.10 11.49 -2.86
N GLY A 21 6.13 12.02 -2.13
CA GLY A 21 5.72 13.43 -2.24
C GLY A 21 6.83 14.42 -1.87
N GLN A 22 7.77 14.03 -1.00
CA GLN A 22 8.90 14.87 -0.61
C GLN A 22 10.04 14.85 -1.64
N TYR A 23 10.36 13.67 -2.17
CA TYR A 23 11.61 13.46 -2.91
C TYR A 23 11.44 13.07 -4.39
N SER A 24 10.29 12.53 -4.80
CA SER A 24 10.09 12.09 -6.19
C SER A 24 9.68 13.26 -7.07
N ARG A 25 10.42 13.47 -8.17
CA ARG A 25 10.08 14.48 -9.18
C ARG A 25 8.75 14.21 -9.88
N SER A 26 8.35 12.93 -10.00
CA SER A 26 7.09 12.54 -10.65
C SER A 26 5.91 12.52 -9.69
N ALA A 27 6.11 12.08 -8.44
CA ALA A 27 5.00 11.94 -7.48
C ALA A 27 4.71 13.23 -6.70
N LYS A 28 5.71 14.09 -6.46
CA LYS A 28 5.54 15.37 -5.76
C LYS A 28 4.41 16.25 -6.31
N PRO A 29 4.29 16.50 -7.63
CA PRO A 29 3.23 17.38 -8.17
C PRO A 29 1.83 16.78 -8.10
N VAL A 30 1.69 15.47 -7.94
CA VAL A 30 0.40 14.75 -8.01
C VAL A 30 0.03 14.05 -6.70
N ARG A 31 0.84 14.20 -5.64
CA ARG A 31 0.69 13.48 -4.37
C ARG A 31 -0.74 13.52 -3.84
N ASP A 32 -1.34 14.70 -3.81
CA ASP A 32 -2.67 14.92 -3.21
C ASP A 32 -3.82 14.45 -4.10
N SER A 33 -3.54 14.08 -5.36
CA SER A 33 -4.51 13.47 -6.29
C SER A 33 -4.46 11.94 -6.30
N ILE A 34 -3.49 11.34 -5.61
CA ILE A 34 -3.36 9.88 -5.54
C ILE A 34 -4.33 9.36 -4.48
N ASP A 35 -5.33 8.61 -4.92
CA ASP A 35 -6.16 7.80 -4.05
C ASP A 35 -5.41 6.51 -3.68
N LEU A 36 -5.06 6.38 -2.41
CA LEU A 36 -4.33 5.23 -1.90
C LEU A 36 -5.18 3.94 -1.98
N ASP A 37 -6.47 4.02 -1.71
CA ASP A 37 -7.36 2.84 -1.69
C ASP A 37 -7.59 2.29 -3.11
N ALA A 38 -7.42 3.12 -4.13
CA ALA A 38 -7.46 2.71 -5.53
C ALA A 38 -6.13 2.19 -6.08
N THR A 39 -5.00 2.45 -5.40
CA THR A 39 -3.65 2.18 -5.92
C THR A 39 -2.94 1.01 -5.25
N TYR A 40 -3.45 0.52 -4.12
CA TYR A 40 -2.98 -0.73 -3.53
C TYR A 40 -4.16 -1.54 -2.98
N THR A 41 -4.00 -2.86 -2.92
CA THR A 41 -5.01 -3.78 -2.37
C THR A 41 -4.35 -4.95 -1.67
N ASN A 42 -5.03 -5.48 -0.65
CA ASN A 42 -4.68 -6.75 0.00
C ASN A 42 -5.48 -7.94 -0.52
N GLU A 43 -6.40 -7.74 -1.47
CA GLU A 43 -7.37 -8.76 -1.89
C GLU A 43 -6.70 -10.09 -2.21
N PHE A 44 -5.59 -10.09 -2.96
CA PHE A 44 -4.87 -11.31 -3.29
C PHE A 44 -4.37 -12.06 -2.04
N VAL A 45 -3.76 -11.32 -1.10
CA VAL A 45 -3.23 -11.90 0.13
C VAL A 45 -4.37 -12.40 1.01
N GLU A 46 -5.45 -11.63 1.12
CA GLU A 46 -6.65 -12.02 1.85
C GLU A 46 -7.27 -13.32 1.30
N GLN A 47 -7.37 -13.46 -0.03
CA GLN A 47 -7.85 -14.70 -0.65
C GLN A 47 -6.89 -15.87 -0.42
N ALA A 48 -5.58 -15.63 -0.50
CA ALA A 48 -4.57 -16.64 -0.22
C ALA A 48 -4.62 -17.13 1.24
N LEU A 49 -4.87 -16.22 2.19
CA LEU A 49 -5.02 -16.54 3.60
C LEU A 49 -6.32 -17.32 3.87
N LYS A 50 -7.44 -16.92 3.25
CA LYS A 50 -8.71 -17.67 3.35
C LYS A 50 -8.58 -19.11 2.87
N THR A 51 -7.83 -19.34 1.78
CA THR A 51 -7.62 -20.68 1.22
C THR A 51 -6.69 -21.56 2.09
N LYS A 52 -5.85 -20.93 2.92
CA LYS A 52 -4.91 -21.62 3.83
C LYS A 52 -5.50 -21.90 5.22
N SER A 53 -6.62 -21.26 5.57
CA SER A 53 -7.35 -21.57 6.80
C SER A 53 -8.11 -22.90 6.62
N PRO A 54 -7.90 -23.92 7.47
CA PRO A 54 -8.59 -25.21 7.40
C PRO A 54 -10.09 -25.11 7.64
#